data_AF-A0A0F9SS48-F1
#
_entry.id   AF-A0A0F9SS48-F1
#
_cell.length_a   1.000
_cell.length_b   1.000
_cell.length_c   1.000
_cell.angle_alpha   90.00
_cell.angle_beta   90.00
_cell.angle_gamma   90.00
#
_symmetry.space_group_name_H-M   'P 1'
#
loop_
_entity.id
_entity.type
_entity.pdbx_description
1 polymer ?
#
loop_
_entity_poly.entity_id
_entity_poly.type
_entity_poly.pdbx_seq_one_letter_code
_entity_poly.pdbx_strand_id
1 'polypeptide(L)' 'MQNPSPVNLMTPEESRALGWQAESRDADGHLATQHAPFEDDASIAEYVREETERGMTVTIWPKSK' A
#
# COMPACT_ATOMS: atom_id res chain seq x y z
N MET A 1 -1.71 24.82 0.28
CA MET A 1 -0.98 23.56 0.51
C MET A 1 -1.25 23.12 1.94
N GLN A 2 -2.08 22.09 2.15
CA GLN A 2 -2.31 21.52 3.48
C GLN A 2 -1.24 20.44 3.73
N ASN A 3 -0.53 20.58 4.85
CA ASN A 3 0.36 19.62 5.52
C ASN A 3 0.75 18.35 4.73
N PRO A 4 1.98 18.26 4.19
CA PRO A 4 2.48 16.98 3.73
C PRO A 4 2.72 16.10 4.96
N SER A 5 1.81 15.16 5.21
CA SER A 5 2.04 14.08 6.15
C SER A 5 3.32 13.32 5.73
N PRO A 6 4.21 12.94 6.67
CA PRO A 6 5.52 12.35 6.38
C PRO A 6 5.47 11.00 5.62
N VAL A 7 4.28 10.39 5.52
CA VAL A 7 4.03 9.13 4.82
C VAL A 7 4.33 9.23 3.32
N ASN A 8 4.14 10.40 2.70
CA ASN A 8 4.28 10.57 1.25
C ASN A 8 5.70 10.40 0.69
N LEU A 9 6.72 10.35 1.56
CA LEU A 9 8.13 10.20 1.16
C LEU A 9 8.68 8.78 1.38
N MET A 10 7.91 7.89 2.01
CA MET A 10 8.33 6.52 2.26
C MET A 10 8.41 5.75 0.95
N THR A 11 9.55 5.10 0.72
CA THR A 11 9.79 4.24 -0.45
C THR A 11 9.09 2.89 -0.31
N PRO A 12 8.77 2.19 -1.42
CA PRO A 12 8.22 0.84 -1.38
C PRO A 12 9.12 -0.14 -0.60
N GLU A 13 10.43 0.03 -0.68
CA GLU A 13 11.41 -0.80 0.01
C GLU A 13 11.35 -0.61 1.53
N GLU A 14 11.24 0.64 2.00
CA GLU A 14 11.06 0.96 3.43
C GLU A 14 9.73 0.43 3.95
N SER A 15 8.66 0.63 3.18
CA SER A 15 7.32 0.12 3.47
C SER A 15 7.35 -1.41 3.68
N ARG A 16 7.96 -2.14 2.76
CA ARG A 16 8.17 -3.59 2.89
C ARG A 16 9.03 -3.96 4.10
N ALA A 17 10.13 -3.22 4.34
CA ALA A 17 11.05 -3.49 5.45
C ALA A 17 10.39 -3.31 6.84
N LEU A 18 9.37 -2.45 6.93
CA LEU A 18 8.55 -2.26 8.15
C LEU A 18 7.52 -3.37 8.38
N GLY A 19 7.44 -4.37 7.49
CA GLY A 19 6.56 -5.52 7.63
C GLY A 19 5.16 -5.32 7.04
N TRP A 20 4.95 -4.25 6.28
CA TRP A 20 3.72 -4.10 5.49
C TRP A 20 3.64 -5.19 4.42
N GLN A 21 2.42 -5.62 4.12
CA GLN A 21 2.14 -6.65 3.12
C GLN A 21 1.57 -6.09 1.83
N ALA A 22 1.09 -4.84 1.87
CA ALA A 22 0.72 -4.10 0.69
C ALA A 22 0.85 -2.59 0.92
N GLU A 23 0.95 -1.87 -0.19
CA GLU A 23 0.75 -0.43 -0.24
C GLU A 23 0.00 -0.01 -1.50
N SER A 24 -0.63 1.17 -1.42
CA SER A 24 -1.22 1.85 -2.57
C SER A 24 -0.61 3.23 -2.77
N ARG A 25 -0.46 3.66 -4.03
CA ARG A 25 0.11 4.94 -4.40
C ARG A 25 -0.77 5.69 -5.39
N ASP A 26 -0.82 7.00 -5.26
CA ASP A 26 -1.51 7.87 -6.21
C ASP A 26 -0.77 7.98 -7.55
N ALA A 27 -1.34 8.71 -8.51
CA ALA A 27 -0.77 8.91 -9.83
C ALA A 27 0.58 9.65 -9.82
N ASP A 28 0.87 10.40 -8.76
CA ASP A 28 2.13 11.11 -8.55
C ASP A 28 3.17 10.23 -7.82
N GLY A 29 2.79 9.02 -7.42
CA GLY A 29 3.65 8.06 -6.72
C GLY A 29 3.71 8.26 -5.20
N HIS A 30 2.86 9.11 -4.63
CA HIS A 30 2.79 9.28 -3.18
C HIS A 30 2.09 8.10 -2.53
N LEU A 31 2.63 7.66 -1.40
CA LEU A 31 2.03 6.63 -0.58
C LEU A 31 0.66 7.08 -0.04
N ALA A 32 -0.40 6.34 -0.40
CA ALA A 32 -1.77 6.64 0.00
C ALA A 32 -2.23 5.74 1.17
N THR A 33 -1.99 4.43 1.08
CA THR A 33 -2.32 3.47 2.15
C THR A 33 -1.27 2.37 2.28
N GLN A 34 -1.22 1.73 3.44
CA GLN A 34 -0.44 0.51 3.71
C GLN A 34 -1.34 -0.49 4.43
N HIS A 35 -1.15 -1.78 4.17
CA HIS A 35 -1.95 -2.83 4.79
C HIS A 35 -1.12 -4.01 5.28
N ALA A 36 -1.36 -4.40 6.53
CA ALA A 36 -0.94 -5.66 7.16
C ALA A 36 -1.69 -5.82 8.49
N PRO A 37 -2.00 -7.06 8.92
CA PRO A 37 -1.86 -8.30 8.18
C PRO A 37 -3.06 -8.57 7.27
N PHE A 38 -2.85 -9.30 6.17
CA PHE A 38 -3.95 -9.96 5.46
C PHE A 38 -4.32 -11.26 6.18
N GLU A 39 -5.62 -11.47 6.35
CA GLU A 39 -6.19 -12.66 6.98
C GLU A 39 -6.17 -13.85 6.02
N ASP A 40 -6.56 -13.62 4.76
CA ASP A 40 -6.64 -14.60 3.69
C ASP A 40 -6.48 -13.97 2.29
N ASP A 41 -6.51 -14.80 1.24
CA ASP A 41 -6.39 -14.34 -0.14
C ASP A 41 -7.58 -13.46 -0.58
N ALA A 42 -8.76 -13.61 0.04
CA ALA A 42 -9.92 -12.79 -0.27
C ALA A 42 -9.72 -11.35 0.20
N SER A 43 -9.12 -11.15 1.39
CA SER A 43 -8.77 -9.83 1.91
C SER A 43 -7.74 -9.11 1.02
N ILE A 44 -6.83 -9.85 0.37
CA ILE A 44 -5.89 -9.28 -0.62
C ILE A 44 -6.65 -8.79 -1.85
N ALA A 45 -7.56 -9.62 -2.38
CA ALA A 45 -8.34 -9.28 -3.56
C ALA A 45 -9.26 -8.07 -3.33
N GLU A 46 -9.86 -7.97 -2.14
CA GLU A 46 -10.68 -6.82 -1.72
C GLU A 46 -9.83 -5.54 -1.69
N TYR A 47 -8.67 -5.56 -1.02
CA TYR A 47 -7.77 -4.40 -0.98
C TYR A 47 -7.33 -3.95 -2.39
N VAL A 48 -6.93 -4.88 -3.25
CA VAL A 48 -6.56 -4.57 -4.64
C VAL A 48 -7.73 -3.94 -5.39
N ARG A 49 -8.94 -4.48 -5.23
CA ARG A 49 -10.15 -3.96 -5.87
C ARG A 49 -10.45 -2.54 -5.39
N GLU A 50 -10.52 -2.30 -4.08
CA GLU A 50 -10.85 -1.00 -3.52
C GLU A 50 -9.87 0.09 -3.97
N GLU A 51 -8.56 -0.20 -3.89
CA GLU A 51 -7.53 0.78 -4.24
C GLU A 51 -7.46 1.05 -5.75
N THR A 52 -7.70 0.04 -6.58
CA THR A 52 -7.78 0.24 -8.04
C THR A 52 -9.06 0.97 -8.46
N GLU A 53 -10.19 0.75 -7.79
CA GLU A 53 -11.42 1.55 -7.97
C GLU A 53 -11.20 3.03 -7.59
N ARG A 54 -10.28 3.31 -6.66
CA ARG A 54 -9.81 4.66 -6.29
C ARG A 54 -8.77 5.25 -7.26
N GLY A 55 -8.37 4.51 -8.28
CA GLY A 55 -7.36 4.93 -9.26
C GLY A 55 -5.92 4.85 -8.74
N MET A 56 -5.67 4.09 -7.67
CA MET A 56 -4.34 3.91 -7.08
C MET A 56 -3.59 2.75 -7.76
N THR A 57 -2.26 2.83 -7.73
CA THR A 57 -1.39 1.70 -8.04
C THR A 57 -1.17 0.87 -6.78
N VAL A 58 -1.35 -0.45 -6.85
CA VAL A 58 -1.20 -1.35 -5.70
C VAL A 58 0.04 -2.21 -5.85
N THR A 59 0.82 -2.33 -4.77
CA THR A 59 1.92 -3.29 -4.65
C THR A 59 1.61 -4.27 -3.52
N ILE A 60 1.71 -5.57 -3.80
CA ILE A 60 1.55 -6.64 -2.80
C ILE A 60 2.91 -7.30 -2.57
N TRP A 61 3.30 -7.45 -1.31
CA TRP A 61 4.46 -8.25 -0.91
C TRP A 61 3.99 -9.53 -0.22
N PRO A 62 4.24 -10.71 -0.81
CA PRO A 62 3.89 -11.97 -0.17
C PRO A 62 4.67 -12.13 1.15
N LYS A 63 4.07 -12.83 2.13
CA LYS A 63 4.79 -13.20 3.36
C LYS A 63 6.09 -13.89 2.97
N SER A 64 7.20 -13.34 3.42
CA SER A 64 8.48 -14.04 3.32
C SER A 64 8.33 -15.30 4.18
N LYS A 65 8.59 -16.47 3.58
CA LYS A 65 8.53 -17.76 4.27
C LYS A 65 9.47 -17.81 5.46
#